data_AF-A0A9X2Z9P2-F1
#
_entry.id   AF-A0A9X2Z9P2-F1
#
_cell.length_a   1.000
_cell.length_b   1.000
_cell.length_c   1.000
_cell.angle_alpha   90.00
_cell.angle_beta   90.00
_cell.angle_gamma   90.00
#
_symmetry.space_group_name_H-M   'P 1'
#
loop_
_entity.id
_entity.type
_entity.pdbx_description
1 polymer ?
#
loop_
_entity_poly.entity_id
_entity_poly.type
_entity_poly.pdbx_seq_one_letter_code
_entity_poly.pdbx_strand_id
1 'polypeptide(L)'
;MNKIINIMVLSSTLTFFGCKSKEENFLQEHKVILCCISRCFPENKLTKEAIEFEKKQNISFDKASSIYLNFTDKKRVKDNSIKSKTILPSLIIDQYYVYSFKNIKMLKVAVFGIWVNADTGEVINGKDKIWLYEDDILKYY
;
A
#
# COMPACT_ATOMS: atom_id res chain seq x y z
N MET A 1 0.66 -26.01 46.19
CA MET A 1 0.88 -26.56 44.83
C MET A 1 -0.17 -26.09 43.81
N ASN A 2 -1.46 -25.97 44.16
CA ASN A 2 -2.52 -25.57 43.22
C ASN A 2 -2.37 -24.17 42.58
N LYS A 3 -1.68 -23.23 43.26
CA LYS A 3 -1.44 -21.88 42.70
C LYS A 3 -0.37 -21.86 41.59
N ILE A 4 0.61 -22.76 41.65
CA ILE A 4 1.71 -22.82 40.66
C ILE A 4 1.19 -23.42 39.34
N ILE A 5 0.30 -24.41 39.43
CA ILE A 5 -0.31 -25.08 38.27
C ILE A 5 -1.18 -24.08 37.48
N ASN A 6 -1.97 -23.23 38.16
CA ASN A 6 -2.82 -22.24 37.49
C ASN A 6 -2.05 -21.14 36.73
N ILE A 7 -0.86 -20.74 37.20
CA ILE A 7 -0.03 -19.73 36.52
C ILE A 7 0.63 -20.32 35.26
N MET A 8 1.02 -21.60 35.30
CA MET A 8 1.64 -22.29 34.18
C MET A 8 0.63 -22.58 33.04
N VAL A 9 -0.63 -22.85 33.36
CA VAL A 9 -1.69 -23.03 32.36
C VAL A 9 -2.05 -21.70 31.66
N LEU A 10 -2.10 -20.59 32.41
CA LEU A 10 -2.42 -19.27 31.86
C LEU A 10 -1.32 -18.72 30.93
N SER A 11 -0.04 -18.96 31.23
CA SER A 11 1.06 -18.55 30.34
C SER A 11 1.13 -19.39 29.06
N SER A 12 0.73 -20.66 29.13
CA SER A 12 0.75 -21.60 28.00
C SER A 12 -0.36 -21.32 26.98
N THR A 13 -1.50 -20.78 27.43
CA THR A 13 -2.61 -20.39 26.55
C THR A 13 -2.37 -19.08 25.79
N LEU A 14 -1.54 -18.16 26.32
CA LEU A 14 -1.19 -16.92 25.61
C LEU A 14 -0.19 -17.16 24.45
N THR A 15 0.57 -18.24 24.48
CA THR A 15 1.56 -18.58 23.44
C THR A 15 0.96 -19.28 22.21
N PHE A 16 -0.30 -19.69 22.24
CA PHE A 16 -0.92 -20.47 21.16
C PHE A 16 -1.65 -19.64 20.10
N PHE A 17 -1.90 -18.36 20.37
CA PHE A 17 -2.36 -17.39 19.37
C PHE A 17 -1.19 -16.48 19.04
N GLY A 18 -0.33 -16.91 18.12
CA GLY A 18 0.80 -16.10 17.65
C GLY A 18 0.33 -14.69 17.34
N CYS A 19 0.86 -13.69 18.05
CA CYS A 19 0.56 -12.30 17.78
C CYS A 19 0.96 -11.99 16.34
N LYS A 20 -0.04 -11.81 15.47
CA LYS A 20 0.17 -11.33 14.11
C LYS A 20 0.82 -9.95 14.16
N SER A 21 1.80 -9.75 13.29
CA SER A 21 2.42 -8.45 13.09
C SER A 21 1.40 -7.42 12.59
N LYS A 22 1.73 -6.14 12.73
CA LYS A 22 0.87 -5.06 12.25
C LYS A 22 0.66 -5.15 10.73
N GLU A 23 1.71 -5.55 10.02
CA GLU A 23 1.73 -5.80 8.58
C GLU A 23 0.80 -6.95 8.19
N GLU A 24 0.85 -8.07 8.92
CA GLU A 24 -0.03 -9.22 8.65
C GLU A 24 -1.50 -8.90 8.92
N ASN A 25 -1.79 -8.20 10.02
CA ASN A 25 -3.15 -7.75 10.30
C ASN A 25 -3.66 -6.82 9.20
N PHE A 26 -2.84 -5.88 8.75
CA PHE A 26 -3.19 -4.96 7.67
C PHE A 26 -3.51 -5.71 6.35
N LEU A 27 -2.69 -6.70 5.99
CA LEU A 27 -2.91 -7.52 4.78
C LEU A 27 -4.15 -8.42 4.87
N GLN A 28 -4.64 -8.72 6.07
CA GLN A 28 -5.87 -9.49 6.29
C GLN A 28 -7.12 -8.60 6.28
N GLU A 29 -6.99 -7.36 6.74
CA GLU A 29 -8.08 -6.39 6.83
C GLU A 29 -8.31 -5.64 5.51
N HIS A 30 -7.25 -5.46 4.72
CA HIS A 30 -7.29 -4.67 3.49
C HIS A 30 -6.92 -5.48 2.26
N LYS A 31 -7.59 -5.17 1.15
CA LYS A 31 -7.17 -5.68 -0.16
C LYS A 31 -6.00 -4.85 -0.67
N VAL A 32 -4.79 -5.39 -0.61
CA VAL A 32 -3.59 -4.70 -1.09
C VAL A 32 -3.13 -5.30 -2.42
N ILE A 33 -2.93 -4.48 -3.45
CA ILE A 33 -2.36 -4.88 -4.73
C ILE A 33 -1.08 -4.07 -4.96
N LEU A 34 0.01 -4.74 -5.31
CA LEU A 34 1.24 -4.08 -5.72
C LEU A 34 1.10 -3.59 -7.16
N CYS A 35 1.23 -2.29 -7.43
CA CYS A 35 1.07 -1.77 -8.80
C CYS A 35 2.27 -2.10 -9.68
N CYS A 36 3.49 -1.99 -9.15
CA CYS A 36 4.72 -2.32 -9.88
C CYS A 36 5.70 -3.01 -8.94
N ILE A 37 6.36 -4.06 -9.43
CA ILE A 37 7.35 -4.82 -8.67
C ILE A 37 8.70 -4.09 -8.70
N SER A 38 9.29 -3.82 -7.53
CA SER A 38 10.57 -3.10 -7.43
C SER A 38 11.73 -3.87 -8.08
N ARG A 39 11.66 -5.21 -8.12
CA ARG A 39 12.64 -6.06 -8.82
C ARG A 39 12.69 -5.84 -10.34
N CYS A 40 11.63 -5.26 -10.93
CA CYS A 40 11.54 -4.99 -12.37
C CYS A 40 11.89 -3.54 -12.72
N PHE A 41 12.56 -2.81 -11.83
CA PHE A 41 13.05 -1.46 -12.12
C PHE A 41 14.17 -1.50 -13.18
N PRO A 42 14.17 -0.63 -14.20
CA PRO A 42 13.35 0.58 -14.35
C PRO A 42 12.06 0.41 -15.16
N GLU A 43 11.76 -0.80 -15.63
CA GLU A 43 10.65 -1.03 -16.57
C GLU A 43 9.28 -0.70 -15.97
N ASN A 44 9.17 -0.58 -14.63
CA ASN A 44 7.98 -0.15 -13.88
C ASN A 44 6.68 -0.73 -14.44
N LYS A 45 6.75 -2.00 -14.86
CA LYS A 45 5.63 -2.66 -15.51
C LYS A 45 4.51 -2.85 -14.48
N LEU A 46 3.30 -2.47 -14.87
CA LEU A 46 2.12 -2.71 -14.06
C LEU A 46 1.90 -4.22 -13.88
N THR A 47 1.56 -4.63 -12.67
CA THR A 47 1.12 -6.00 -12.40
C THR A 47 -0.22 -6.28 -13.08
N LYS A 48 -0.48 -7.55 -13.35
CA LYS A 48 -1.72 -7.96 -14.03
C LYS A 48 -2.95 -7.59 -13.19
N GLU A 49 -2.84 -7.77 -11.88
CA GLU A 49 -3.86 -7.49 -10.88
C GLU A 49 -4.18 -6.00 -10.84
N ALA A 50 -3.17 -5.13 -10.95
CA ALA A 50 -3.38 -3.68 -11.01
C ALA A 50 -4.10 -3.26 -12.30
N ILE A 51 -3.73 -3.85 -13.44
CA ILE A 51 -4.40 -3.60 -14.73
C ILE A 51 -5.86 -4.07 -14.69
N GLU A 52 -6.12 -5.24 -14.12
CA GLU A 52 -7.48 -5.78 -13.99
C GLU A 52 -8.33 -5.00 -12.99
N PHE A 53 -7.72 -4.47 -11.94
CA PHE A 53 -8.37 -3.56 -11.02
C PHE A 53 -8.80 -2.29 -11.74
N GLU A 54 -7.88 -1.58 -12.39
CA GLU A 54 -8.15 -0.30 -13.07
C GLU A 54 -9.29 -0.42 -14.08
N LYS A 55 -9.34 -1.50 -14.87
CA LYS A 55 -10.41 -1.76 -15.85
C LYS A 55 -11.83 -1.75 -15.26
N LYS A 56 -11.96 -1.94 -13.96
CA LYS A 56 -13.26 -1.99 -13.24
C LYS A 56 -13.61 -0.67 -12.56
N GLN A 57 -12.71 0.32 -12.56
CA GLN A 57 -12.87 1.57 -11.82
C GLN A 57 -13.23 2.74 -12.74
N ASN A 58 -13.81 3.80 -12.19
CA ASN A 58 -14.15 5.00 -12.96
C ASN A 58 -12.95 5.91 -13.26
N ILE A 59 -11.85 5.80 -12.51
CA ILE A 59 -10.65 6.62 -12.66
C ILE A 59 -9.48 5.73 -13.08
N SER A 60 -8.84 6.09 -14.19
CA SER A 60 -7.60 5.48 -14.65
C SER A 60 -6.39 5.96 -13.85
N PHE A 61 -5.27 5.24 -13.94
CA PHE A 61 -3.98 5.64 -13.37
C PHE A 61 -3.52 7.01 -13.87
N ASP A 62 -3.75 7.34 -15.15
CA ASP A 62 -3.41 8.66 -15.71
C ASP A 62 -4.22 9.79 -15.07
N LYS A 63 -5.52 9.58 -14.90
CA LYS A 63 -6.41 10.58 -14.28
C LYS A 63 -6.10 10.70 -12.78
N ALA A 64 -5.86 9.59 -12.10
CA ALA A 64 -5.43 9.59 -10.71
C ALA A 64 -4.08 10.30 -10.53
N SER A 65 -3.12 10.08 -11.44
CA SER A 65 -1.82 10.77 -11.43
C SER A 65 -1.99 12.27 -11.57
N SER A 66 -2.91 12.71 -12.42
CA SER A 66 -3.23 14.12 -12.60
C SER A 66 -3.83 14.73 -11.33
N ILE A 67 -4.73 14.00 -10.66
CA ILE A 67 -5.31 14.40 -9.37
C ILE A 67 -4.22 14.52 -8.30
N TYR A 68 -3.36 13.51 -8.19
CA TYR A 68 -2.24 13.47 -7.26
C TYR A 68 -1.28 14.67 -7.48
N LEU A 69 -0.84 14.89 -8.71
CA LEU A 69 0.05 15.99 -9.08
C LEU A 69 -0.57 17.34 -8.72
N ASN A 70 -1.84 17.57 -9.08
CA ASN A 70 -2.55 18.79 -8.73
C ASN A 70 -2.66 19.00 -7.21
N PHE A 71 -2.84 17.92 -6.43
CA PHE A 71 -2.87 18.00 -4.98
C PHE A 71 -1.50 18.34 -4.38
N THR A 72 -0.41 17.81 -4.95
CA THR A 72 0.96 18.13 -4.52
C THR A 72 1.45 19.49 -4.99
N ASP A 73 1.01 19.94 -6.17
CA ASP A 73 1.38 21.23 -6.75
C ASP A 73 0.67 22.38 -6.07
N LYS A 74 -0.58 22.20 -5.60
CA LYS A 74 -1.21 23.15 -4.66
C LYS A 74 -0.38 23.35 -3.38
N LYS A 75 0.53 22.42 -3.06
CA LYS A 75 1.45 22.49 -1.91
C LYS A 75 2.89 22.89 -2.29
N ARG A 76 3.23 23.05 -3.57
CA ARG A 76 4.58 23.41 -4.04
C ARG A 76 4.55 24.66 -4.92
N VAL A 77 5.52 25.56 -4.73
CA VAL A 77 5.73 26.71 -5.63
C VAL A 77 6.07 26.15 -7.03
N LYS A 78 5.31 26.57 -8.06
CA LYS A 78 5.41 26.08 -9.45
C LYS A 78 6.85 26.01 -9.94
N ASP A 79 7.37 24.79 -10.10
CA ASP A 79 8.55 24.54 -10.92
C ASP A 79 8.05 24.00 -12.27
N ASN A 80 8.07 24.86 -13.29
CA ASN A 80 7.52 24.59 -14.63
C ASN A 80 8.34 23.56 -15.44
N SER A 81 9.31 22.88 -14.83
CA SER A 81 10.22 21.94 -15.51
C SER A 81 9.74 20.48 -15.50
N ILE A 82 8.69 20.13 -14.75
CA ILE A 82 8.16 18.76 -14.69
C ILE A 82 7.26 18.53 -15.92
N LYS A 83 7.86 18.07 -17.02
CA LYS A 83 7.11 17.50 -18.15
C LYS A 83 6.20 16.40 -17.62
N SER A 84 4.91 16.47 -17.94
CA SER A 84 3.85 15.51 -17.59
C SER A 84 4.27 14.06 -17.84
N LYS A 85 4.91 13.44 -16.86
CA LYS A 85 5.06 11.98 -16.79
C LYS A 85 3.97 11.49 -15.87
N THR A 86 3.16 10.54 -16.35
CA THR A 86 2.25 9.80 -15.48
C THR A 86 3.08 9.18 -14.35
N ILE A 87 2.77 9.57 -13.13
CA ILE A 87 3.29 8.94 -11.93
C ILE A 87 2.35 7.78 -11.65
N LEU A 88 2.89 6.56 -11.62
CA LEU A 88 2.11 5.39 -11.24
C LEU A 88 2.00 5.33 -9.72
N PRO A 89 0.83 4.93 -9.18
CA PRO A 89 0.73 4.59 -7.77
C PRO A 89 1.65 3.42 -7.44
N SER A 90 2.07 3.35 -6.19
CA SER A 90 2.91 2.27 -5.67
C SER A 90 2.08 1.04 -5.32
N LEU A 91 0.89 1.28 -4.75
CA LEU A 91 -0.06 0.30 -4.27
C LEU A 91 -1.49 0.65 -4.71
N ILE A 92 -2.36 -0.35 -4.70
CA ILE A 92 -3.80 -0.18 -4.56
C ILE A 92 -4.18 -0.75 -3.20
N ILE A 93 -4.90 0.04 -2.40
CA ILE A 93 -5.43 -0.41 -1.10
C ILE A 93 -6.94 -0.18 -1.14
N ASP A 94 -7.69 -1.28 -1.07
CA ASP A 94 -9.14 -1.31 -1.25
C ASP A 94 -9.58 -0.60 -2.54
N GLN A 95 -10.14 0.60 -2.43
CA GLN A 95 -10.61 1.43 -3.55
C GLN A 95 -9.70 2.64 -3.82
N TYR A 96 -8.44 2.62 -3.36
CA TYR A 96 -7.54 3.76 -3.47
C TYR A 96 -6.27 3.42 -4.24
N TYR A 97 -5.90 4.31 -5.16
CA TYR A 97 -4.56 4.40 -5.72
C TYR A 97 -3.64 5.13 -4.74
N VAL A 98 -2.59 4.45 -4.29
CA VAL A 98 -1.73 4.93 -3.21
C VAL A 98 -0.37 5.34 -3.75
N TYR A 99 -0.12 6.64 -3.73
CA TYR A 99 1.13 7.28 -4.09
C TYR A 99 2.04 7.35 -2.85
N SER A 100 2.89 6.34 -2.72
CA SER A 100 3.74 6.12 -1.57
C SER A 100 5.19 5.78 -1.94
N PHE A 101 6.05 5.74 -0.92
CA PHE A 101 7.46 5.47 -1.08
C PHE A 101 7.76 3.98 -1.21
N LYS A 102 8.70 3.64 -2.10
CA LYS A 102 9.30 2.30 -2.22
C LYS A 102 10.72 2.32 -1.66
N ASN A 103 11.04 1.35 -0.83
CA ASN A 103 12.41 1.03 -0.44
C ASN A 103 12.87 -0.18 -1.25
N ILE A 104 13.51 0.11 -2.39
CA ILE A 104 13.95 -0.91 -3.36
C ILE A 104 14.95 -1.88 -2.73
N LYS A 105 15.86 -1.39 -1.86
CA LYS A 105 16.89 -2.24 -1.21
C LYS A 105 16.27 -3.28 -0.29
N MET A 106 15.20 -2.92 0.42
CA MET A 106 14.51 -3.82 1.34
C MET A 106 13.28 -4.50 0.73
N LEU A 107 12.95 -4.19 -0.53
CA LEU A 107 11.73 -4.62 -1.22
C LEU A 107 10.48 -4.34 -0.38
N LYS A 108 10.42 -3.14 0.20
CA LYS A 108 9.27 -2.66 0.99
C LYS A 108 8.57 -1.51 0.32
N VAL A 109 7.27 -1.41 0.54
CA VAL A 109 6.47 -0.27 0.11
C VAL A 109 5.63 0.28 1.27
N ALA A 110 5.59 1.59 1.38
CA ALA A 110 4.86 2.28 2.42
C ALA A 110 3.34 2.25 2.13
N VAL A 111 2.52 2.06 3.15
CA VAL A 111 1.05 2.23 3.02
C VAL A 111 0.65 3.71 3.16
N PHE A 112 1.47 4.52 3.82
CA PHE A 112 1.24 5.95 3.99
C PHE A 112 1.68 6.76 2.77
N GLY A 113 1.01 7.88 2.54
CA GLY A 113 1.22 8.73 1.37
C GLY A 113 -0.07 9.44 0.97
N ILE A 114 -0.18 9.78 -0.31
CA ILE A 114 -1.39 10.37 -0.88
C ILE A 114 -2.23 9.26 -1.51
N TRP A 115 -3.48 9.18 -1.12
CA TRP A 115 -4.42 8.16 -1.59
C TRP A 115 -5.48 8.87 -2.43
N VAL A 116 -5.67 8.39 -3.66
CA VAL A 116 -6.69 8.90 -4.58
C VAL A 116 -7.72 7.79 -4.76
N ASN A 117 -8.98 8.05 -4.40
CA ASN A 117 -10.05 7.09 -4.58
C ASN A 117 -10.23 6.78 -6.07
N ALA A 118 -10.25 5.50 -6.44
CA ALA A 118 -10.28 5.02 -7.80
C ALA A 118 -11.65 5.19 -8.48
N ASP A 119 -12.70 5.47 -7.73
CA ASP A 119 -14.04 5.73 -8.27
C ASP A 119 -14.42 7.21 -8.21
N THR A 120 -14.12 7.90 -7.11
CA THR A 120 -14.57 9.28 -6.86
C THR A 120 -13.49 10.33 -7.13
N GLY A 121 -12.22 9.96 -7.06
CA GLY A 121 -11.09 10.88 -7.18
C GLY A 121 -10.84 11.70 -5.92
N GLU A 122 -11.55 11.41 -4.83
CA GLU A 122 -11.29 12.00 -3.52
C GLU A 122 -9.86 11.72 -3.07
N VAL A 123 -9.21 12.74 -2.49
CA VAL A 123 -7.83 12.65 -2.03
C VAL A 123 -7.77 12.65 -0.51
N ILE A 124 -7.16 11.60 0.06
CA ILE A 124 -6.87 11.52 1.50
C ILE A 124 -5.37 11.33 1.75
N ASN A 125 -4.91 11.67 2.95
CA ASN A 125 -3.55 11.36 3.39
C ASN A 125 -3.57 10.09 4.24
N GLY A 126 -3.00 8.99 3.75
CA GLY A 126 -2.79 7.78 4.54
C GLY A 126 -1.74 8.06 5.62
N LYS A 127 -2.10 7.88 6.89
CA LYS A 127 -1.24 8.19 8.05
C LYS A 127 -0.61 6.96 8.70
N ASP A 128 -1.03 5.76 8.30
CA ASP A 128 -0.55 4.53 8.89
C ASP A 128 0.90 4.27 8.52
N LYS A 129 1.80 4.38 9.51
CA LYS A 129 3.24 4.16 9.33
C LYS A 129 3.56 2.66 9.25
N ILE A 130 3.02 1.99 8.24
CA ILE A 130 3.23 0.56 7.95
C ILE A 130 4.06 0.46 6.66
N TRP A 131 4.99 -0.48 6.65
CA TRP A 131 5.78 -0.84 5.48
C TRP A 131 5.59 -2.32 5.19
N LEU A 132 5.03 -2.64 4.03
CA LEU A 132 4.77 -4.02 3.61
C LEU A 132 5.91 -4.52 2.74
N TYR A 133 6.33 -5.77 2.93
CA TYR A 133 7.22 -6.42 1.97
C TYR A 133 6.46 -6.76 0.69
N GLU A 134 7.08 -6.53 -0.47
CA GLU A 134 6.47 -6.87 -1.76
C GLU A 134 6.14 -8.36 -1.86
N ASP A 135 7.04 -9.22 -1.37
CA ASP A 135 6.83 -10.67 -1.37
C ASP A 135 5.63 -11.09 -0.50
N ASP A 136 5.32 -10.36 0.57
CA ASP A 136 4.16 -10.68 1.40
C ASP A 136 2.85 -10.26 0.74
N ILE A 137 2.85 -9.17 -0.03
CA ILE A 137 1.68 -8.75 -0.83
C ILE A 137 1.42 -9.77 -1.94
N LEU A 138 2.48 -10.22 -2.62
CA LEU A 138 2.38 -11.16 -3.74
C LEU A 138 1.90 -12.55 -3.32
N LYS A 139 1.98 -12.94 -2.03
CA LYS A 139 1.45 -14.24 -1.56
C LYS A 139 -0.08 -14.32 -1.57
N TYR A 140 -0.78 -13.19 -1.66
CA TYR A 140 -2.24 -13.15 -1.65
C TYR A 140 -2.87 -13.27 -3.05
N TYR A 141 -2.06 -13.44 -4.10
CA TYR A 141 -2.48 -13.52 -5.51
C TYR A 141 -1.61 -14.50 -6.30
#